data_AF-A0A3D5I2B3-F1
#
_entry.id   AF-A0A3D5I2B3-F1
#
_cell.length_a   1.000
_cell.length_b   1.000
_cell.length_c   1.000
_cell.angle_alpha   90.00
_cell.angle_beta   90.00
_cell.angle_gamma   90.00
#
_symmetry.space_group_name_H-M   'P 1'
#
loop_
_entity.id
_entity.type
_entity.pdbx_description
1 polymer ?
#
loop_
_entity_poly.entity_id
_entity_poly.type
_entity_poly.pdbx_seq_one_letter_code
_entity_poly.pdbx_strand_id
1 'polypeptide(L)'
;MLRRLSDLTGANLVLRGLQLFIEGRPSQMERAAGLVELLRPFWSEGQAVTQVDIQTSLQALDTGRSDEHRDLSQQVLARSQNGKLLRPRTLRQKQYVEAMERHDLTLALGPAGTGKTFLAVVQAVRCLQERKVERIILTRPAVEAGERLGFLPGDLQQKVDPYLRPLYDALHSLLSP
;
A
#
# COMPACT_ATOMS: atom_id res chain seq x y z
N MET A 1 -2.06 -15.75 -11.69
CA MET A 1 -1.08 -14.67 -11.95
C MET A 1 -0.68 -14.61 -13.42
N LEU A 2 -0.03 -15.66 -13.96
CA LEU A 2 0.49 -15.67 -15.35
C LEU A 2 -0.57 -15.35 -16.41
N ARG A 3 -1.74 -16.02 -16.38
CA ARG A 3 -2.85 -15.72 -17.31
C ARG A 3 -3.24 -14.24 -17.33
N ARG A 4 -3.25 -13.59 -16.16
CA ARG A 4 -3.59 -12.17 -16.03
C ARG A 4 -2.51 -11.27 -16.63
N LEU A 5 -1.24 -11.62 -16.48
CA LEU A 5 -0.13 -10.91 -17.14
C LEU A 5 -0.22 -11.09 -18.66
N SER A 6 -0.57 -12.28 -19.13
CA SER A 6 -0.84 -12.55 -20.54
C SER A 6 -1.95 -11.65 -21.08
N ASP A 7 -3.09 -11.59 -20.40
CA ASP A 7 -4.24 -10.77 -20.83
C ASP A 7 -3.88 -9.26 -20.87
N LEU A 8 -3.09 -8.76 -19.92
CA LEU A 8 -2.71 -7.35 -19.82
C LEU A 8 -1.60 -6.93 -20.81
N THR A 9 -0.79 -7.87 -21.27
CA THR A 9 0.36 -7.60 -22.15
C THR A 9 0.11 -8.05 -23.59
N GLY A 10 -0.87 -8.94 -23.79
CA GLY A 10 -1.15 -9.61 -25.06
C GLY A 10 -0.10 -10.64 -25.47
N ALA A 11 0.88 -10.93 -24.61
CA ALA A 11 1.87 -11.99 -24.82
C ALA A 11 1.38 -13.31 -24.19
N ASN A 12 1.86 -14.44 -24.70
CA ASN A 12 1.67 -15.74 -24.08
C ASN A 12 2.81 -15.98 -23.07
N LEU A 13 2.46 -16.16 -21.78
CA LEU A 13 3.43 -16.42 -20.71
C LEU A 13 3.27 -17.86 -20.20
N VAL A 14 4.34 -18.64 -20.28
CA VAL A 14 4.38 -20.03 -19.83
C VAL A 14 5.54 -20.22 -18.86
N LEU A 15 5.25 -20.78 -17.69
CA LEU A 15 6.29 -21.14 -16.71
C LEU A 15 6.64 -22.62 -16.85
N ARG A 16 7.93 -22.93 -17.01
CA ARG A 16 8.46 -24.30 -17.00
C ARG A 16 9.59 -24.39 -15.99
N GLY A 17 9.35 -25.06 -14.86
CA GLY A 17 10.27 -25.06 -13.73
C GLY A 17 10.50 -23.64 -13.21
N LEU A 18 11.75 -23.16 -13.27
CA LEU A 18 12.14 -21.81 -12.86
C LEU A 18 12.30 -20.84 -14.04
N GLN A 19 11.96 -21.26 -15.25
CA GLN A 19 12.09 -20.44 -16.46
C GLN A 19 10.72 -19.92 -16.90
N LEU A 20 10.66 -18.61 -17.15
CA LEU A 20 9.49 -17.94 -17.74
C LEU A 20 9.73 -17.75 -19.24
N PHE A 21 8.90 -18.38 -20.05
CA PHE A 21 8.87 -18.23 -21.50
C PHE A 21 7.80 -17.19 -21.86
N ILE A 22 8.18 -16.23 -22.71
CA ILE A 22 7.32 -15.15 -23.19
C ILE A 22 7.30 -15.21 -24.71
N GLU A 23 6.12 -15.39 -25.30
CA GLU A 23 5.93 -15.49 -26.74
C GLU A 23 4.93 -14.43 -27.21
N GLY A 24 5.21 -13.78 -28.34
CA GLY A 24 4.34 -12.77 -28.92
C GLY A 24 5.07 -11.85 -29.90
N ARG A 25 4.45 -10.73 -30.27
CA ARG A 25 5.13 -9.68 -31.05
C ARG A 25 6.22 -9.01 -30.19
N PRO A 26 7.28 -8.43 -30.80
CA PRO A 26 8.36 -7.77 -30.06
C PRO A 26 7.89 -6.81 -28.98
N SER A 27 6.93 -5.93 -29.29
CA SER A 27 6.36 -4.99 -28.34
C SER A 27 5.57 -5.64 -27.19
N GLN A 28 4.93 -6.79 -27.43
CA GLN A 28 4.23 -7.55 -26.39
C GLN A 28 5.23 -8.25 -25.46
N MET A 29 6.31 -8.78 -26.03
CA MET A 29 7.39 -9.41 -25.26
C MET A 29 8.11 -8.40 -24.38
N GLU A 30 8.48 -7.23 -24.93
CA GLU A 30 9.09 -6.14 -24.17
C GLU A 30 8.18 -5.66 -23.03
N ARG A 31 6.89 -5.47 -23.31
CA ARG A 31 5.91 -5.06 -22.31
C ARG A 31 5.75 -6.12 -21.20
N ALA A 32 5.69 -7.40 -21.56
CA ALA A 32 5.59 -8.49 -20.59
C ALA A 32 6.86 -8.63 -19.74
N ALA A 33 8.03 -8.57 -20.37
CA ALA A 33 9.31 -8.61 -19.66
C ALA A 33 9.45 -7.42 -18.69
N GLY A 34 9.16 -6.20 -19.16
CA GLY A 34 9.21 -5.00 -18.33
C GLY A 34 8.27 -5.07 -17.12
N LEU A 35 7.04 -5.56 -17.31
CA LEU A 35 6.10 -5.75 -16.21
C LEU A 35 6.59 -6.79 -15.20
N VAL A 36 7.15 -7.91 -15.67
CA VAL A 36 7.73 -8.95 -14.81
C VAL A 36 8.90 -8.40 -14.01
N GLU A 37 9.80 -7.62 -14.63
CA GLU A 37 10.91 -6.97 -13.93
C GLU A 37 10.44 -5.99 -12.85
N LEU A 38 9.41 -5.20 -13.11
CA LEU A 38 8.84 -4.28 -12.12
C LEU A 38 8.17 -4.99 -10.95
N LEU A 39 7.64 -6.20 -11.16
CA LEU A 39 7.00 -7.01 -10.12
C LEU A 39 7.98 -7.91 -9.36
N ARG A 40 9.16 -8.17 -9.93
CA ARG A 40 10.21 -9.03 -9.35
C ARG A 40 10.53 -8.75 -7.89
N PRO A 41 10.71 -7.48 -7.45
CA PRO A 41 11.06 -7.17 -6.07
C PRO A 41 10.06 -7.73 -5.05
N PHE A 42 8.78 -7.81 -5.41
CA PHE A 42 7.74 -8.26 -4.48
C PHE A 42 7.93 -9.74 -4.13
N TRP A 43 8.01 -10.63 -5.10
CA TRP A 43 8.15 -12.06 -4.80
C TRP A 43 9.56 -12.44 -4.37
N SER A 44 10.62 -11.70 -4.76
CA SER A 44 11.97 -11.96 -4.26
C SER A 44 12.08 -11.70 -2.75
N GLU A 45 11.24 -10.81 -2.21
CA GLU A 45 11.12 -10.53 -0.78
C GLU A 45 9.98 -11.33 -0.11
N GLY A 46 9.49 -12.38 -0.78
CA GLY A 46 8.40 -13.24 -0.27
C GLY A 46 7.04 -12.56 -0.19
N GLN A 47 6.87 -11.37 -0.78
CA GLN A 47 5.60 -10.65 -0.79
C GLN A 47 4.69 -11.16 -1.91
N ALA A 48 3.42 -11.36 -1.58
CA ALA A 48 2.40 -11.64 -2.58
C ALA A 48 2.15 -10.41 -3.46
N VAL A 49 2.17 -10.60 -4.78
CA VAL A 49 1.82 -9.55 -5.74
C VAL A 49 0.31 -9.36 -5.76
N THR A 50 -0.15 -8.15 -5.44
CA THR A 50 -1.59 -7.81 -5.45
C THR A 50 -2.02 -7.19 -6.78
N GLN A 51 -3.32 -7.10 -7.01
CA GLN A 51 -3.87 -6.45 -8.21
C GLN A 51 -3.43 -4.98 -8.33
N VAL A 52 -3.35 -4.27 -7.20
CA VAL A 52 -2.89 -2.88 -7.17
C VAL A 52 -1.45 -2.80 -7.64
N ASP A 53 -0.58 -3.72 -7.21
CA ASP A 53 0.83 -3.74 -7.63
C ASP A 53 0.96 -3.96 -9.14
N ILE A 54 0.17 -4.86 -9.72
CA ILE A 54 0.13 -5.09 -11.17
C ILE A 54 -0.33 -3.85 -11.91
N GLN A 55 -1.41 -3.21 -11.47
CA GLN A 55 -1.97 -2.02 -12.10
C GLN A 55 -0.99 -0.84 -12.03
N THR A 56 -0.38 -0.58 -10.87
CA THR A 56 0.59 0.51 -10.71
C THR A 56 1.86 0.23 -11.53
N SER A 57 2.35 -1.02 -11.58
CA SER A 57 3.52 -1.39 -12.39
C SER A 57 3.24 -1.23 -13.88
N LEU A 58 2.06 -1.66 -14.35
CA LEU A 58 1.64 -1.51 -15.74
C LEU A 58 1.50 -0.04 -16.12
N GLN A 59 0.89 0.78 -15.26
CA GLN A 59 0.77 2.21 -15.49
C GLN A 59 2.14 2.89 -15.54
N ALA A 60 3.07 2.51 -14.66
CA ALA A 60 4.43 3.03 -14.66
C ALA A 60 5.15 2.67 -15.96
N LEU A 61 5.00 1.44 -16.43
CA LEU A 61 5.56 0.97 -17.69
C LEU A 61 4.99 1.75 -18.89
N ASP A 62 3.67 1.90 -18.96
CA ASP A 62 2.97 2.60 -20.04
C ASP A 62 3.28 4.10 -20.09
N THR A 63 3.63 4.70 -18.95
CA THR A 63 3.93 6.14 -18.83
C THR A 63 5.43 6.46 -18.80
N GLY A 64 6.30 5.45 -18.91
CA GLY A 64 7.76 5.63 -18.84
C GLY A 64 8.28 6.02 -17.45
N ARG A 65 7.51 5.78 -16.38
CA ARG A 65 7.84 6.13 -14.98
C ARG A 65 8.34 4.92 -14.18
N SER A 66 9.03 3.99 -14.85
CA SER A 66 9.53 2.74 -14.26
C SER A 66 10.49 2.97 -13.09
N ASP A 67 11.33 4.01 -13.18
CA ASP A 67 12.29 4.35 -12.12
C ASP A 67 11.57 4.86 -10.86
N GLU A 68 10.60 5.76 -11.02
CA GLU A 68 9.79 6.24 -9.89
C GLU A 68 9.01 5.11 -9.21
N HIS A 69 8.55 4.12 -9.98
CA HIS A 69 7.90 2.93 -9.45
C HIS A 69 8.88 2.04 -8.67
N ARG A 70 10.13 1.93 -9.13
CA ARG A 70 11.17 1.21 -8.41
C ARG A 70 11.45 1.89 -7.08
N ASP A 71 11.59 3.22 -7.05
CA ASP A 71 11.77 3.98 -5.81
C ASP A 71 10.57 3.81 -4.86
N LEU A 72 9.35 3.79 -5.41
CA LEU A 72 8.13 3.51 -4.65
C LEU A 72 8.18 2.13 -3.95
N SER A 73 8.71 1.10 -4.63
CA SER A 73 8.83 -0.24 -4.04
C SER A 73 9.83 -0.31 -2.88
N GLN A 74 10.86 0.54 -2.89
CA GLN A 74 11.91 0.58 -1.87
C GLN A 74 11.50 1.34 -0.60
N GLN A 75 10.49 2.21 -0.68
CA GLN A 75 10.02 3.00 0.46
C GLN A 75 9.20 2.15 1.44
N VAL A 76 9.86 1.35 2.26
CA VAL A 76 9.23 0.55 3.31
C VAL A 76 9.03 1.42 4.55
N LEU A 77 7.79 1.58 4.98
CA LEU A 77 7.46 2.30 6.22
C LEU A 77 7.68 1.43 7.44
N ALA A 78 7.25 0.17 7.34
CA ALA A 78 7.38 -0.79 8.42
C ALA A 78 7.17 -2.22 7.93
N ARG A 79 7.44 -3.20 8.79
CA ARG A 79 7.14 -4.61 8.56
C ARG A 79 6.05 -5.06 9.51
N SER A 80 5.02 -5.69 8.96
CA SER A 80 3.98 -6.37 9.73
C SER A 80 4.55 -7.62 10.42
N GLN A 81 3.93 -8.10 11.50
CA GLN A 81 4.31 -9.34 12.20
C GLN A 81 4.51 -10.55 11.28
N ASN A 82 3.64 -10.71 10.29
CA ASN A 82 3.72 -11.79 9.29
C ASN A 82 4.77 -11.54 8.19
N GLY A 83 5.70 -10.61 8.39
CA GLY A 83 6.75 -10.25 7.43
C GLY A 83 6.27 -9.41 6.24
N LYS A 84 4.99 -9.01 6.21
CA LYS A 84 4.43 -8.21 5.12
C LYS A 84 4.93 -6.78 5.18
N LEU A 85 5.43 -6.27 4.06
CA LEU A 85 5.87 -4.87 3.96
C LEU A 85 4.68 -3.92 3.98
N LEU A 86 4.72 -2.95 4.89
CA LEU A 86 3.82 -1.80 4.88
C LEU A 86 4.52 -0.69 4.09
N ARG A 87 4.04 -0.42 2.88
CA ARG A 87 4.60 0.56 1.95
C ARG A 87 3.50 1.27 1.16
N PRO A 88 3.74 2.49 0.66
CA PRO A 88 2.90 3.09 -0.36
C PRO A 88 2.87 2.20 -1.62
N ARG A 89 1.67 2.06 -2.20
CA ARG A 89 1.42 1.24 -3.40
C ARG A 89 1.16 2.08 -4.65
N THR A 90 1.07 3.41 -4.49
CA THR A 90 0.89 4.36 -5.59
C THR A 90 1.79 5.57 -5.36
N LEU A 91 2.11 6.29 -6.44
CA LEU A 91 2.93 7.51 -6.36
C LEU A 91 2.30 8.58 -5.46
N ARG A 92 0.96 8.71 -5.47
CA ARG A 92 0.25 9.64 -4.56
C ARG A 92 0.41 9.25 -3.09
N GLN A 93 0.42 7.95 -2.78
CA GLN A 93 0.68 7.48 -1.41
C GLN A 93 2.12 7.76 -0.98
N LYS A 94 3.09 7.61 -1.89
CA LYS A 94 4.49 8.00 -1.64
C LYS A 94 4.61 9.49 -1.36
N GLN A 95 4.04 10.33 -2.22
CA GLN A 95 4.01 11.79 -2.01
C GLN A 95 3.36 12.15 -0.67
N TYR A 96 2.30 11.45 -0.28
CA TYR A 96 1.65 11.66 1.01
C TYR A 96 2.56 11.32 2.19
N VAL A 97 3.26 10.18 2.13
CA VAL A 97 4.25 9.79 3.15
C VAL A 97 5.38 10.81 3.24
N GLU A 98 5.96 11.19 2.10
CA GLU A 98 7.04 12.19 2.05
C GLU A 98 6.58 13.55 2.57
N ALA A 99 5.33 13.94 2.32
CA ALA A 99 4.76 15.17 2.86
C ALA A 99 4.71 15.14 4.40
N MET A 100 4.29 14.01 5.00
CA MET A 100 4.28 13.81 6.45
C MET A 100 5.68 13.82 7.08
N GLU A 101 6.72 13.44 6.33
CA GLU A 101 8.11 13.47 6.80
C GLU A 101 8.74 14.86 6.72
N ARG A 102 8.29 15.69 5.78
CA ARG A 102 8.90 16.99 5.48
C ARG A 102 8.18 18.19 6.11
N HIS A 103 6.94 18.01 6.57
CA HIS A 103 6.11 19.12 7.07
C HIS A 103 5.47 18.77 8.41
N ASP A 104 5.38 19.76 9.30
CA ASP A 104 4.76 19.60 10.62
C ASP A 104 3.23 19.34 10.53
N LEU A 105 2.58 19.83 9.47
CA LEU A 105 1.16 19.64 9.21
C LEU A 105 0.93 19.19 7.76
N THR A 106 0.27 18.04 7.60
CA THR A 106 -0.13 17.50 6.29
C THR A 106 -1.63 17.28 6.24
N LEU A 107 -2.31 17.92 5.29
CA LEU A 107 -3.74 17.71 5.02
C LEU A 107 -3.92 16.72 3.87
N ALA A 108 -4.51 15.56 4.15
CA ALA A 108 -4.73 14.52 3.15
C ALA A 108 -6.17 14.54 2.62
N LEU A 109 -6.34 14.95 1.36
CA LEU A 109 -7.63 14.93 0.66
C LEU A 109 -7.69 13.75 -0.31
N GLY A 110 -8.83 13.05 -0.35
CA GLY A 110 -9.07 12.04 -1.38
C GLY A 110 -10.18 11.05 -1.03
N PRO A 111 -10.63 10.23 -2.00
CA PRO A 111 -11.73 9.29 -1.84
C PRO A 111 -11.54 8.29 -0.69
N ALA A 112 -12.63 7.71 -0.19
CA ALA A 112 -12.56 6.60 0.75
C ALA A 112 -11.74 5.43 0.16
N GLY A 113 -11.05 4.67 1.02
CA GLY A 113 -10.26 3.50 0.60
C GLY A 113 -8.88 3.79 -0.02
N THR A 114 -8.46 5.05 -0.13
CA THR A 114 -7.13 5.39 -0.71
C THR A 114 -5.94 5.29 0.25
N GLY A 115 -6.16 4.81 1.49
CA GLY A 115 -5.09 4.55 2.46
C GLY A 115 -4.62 5.77 3.26
N LYS A 116 -5.30 6.92 3.19
CA LYS A 116 -4.94 8.15 3.93
C LYS A 116 -4.76 7.89 5.44
N THR A 117 -5.81 7.40 6.10
CA THR A 117 -5.78 7.12 7.54
C THR A 117 -4.78 6.01 7.88
N PHE A 118 -4.76 4.93 7.10
CA PHE A 118 -3.87 3.80 7.35
C PHE A 118 -2.38 4.22 7.30
N LEU A 119 -1.97 4.93 6.24
CA LEU A 119 -0.58 5.36 6.08
C LEU A 119 -0.16 6.39 7.13
N ALA A 120 -1.05 7.31 7.51
CA ALA A 120 -0.79 8.24 8.63
C ALA A 120 -0.53 7.48 9.94
N VAL A 121 -1.35 6.49 10.24
CA VAL A 121 -1.20 5.70 11.47
C VAL A 121 0.11 4.91 11.42
N VAL A 122 0.42 4.24 10.31
CA VAL A 122 1.69 3.49 10.17
C VAL A 122 2.89 4.43 10.37
N GLN A 123 2.87 5.63 9.78
CA GLN A 123 3.93 6.62 9.97
C GLN A 123 4.02 7.11 11.43
N ALA A 124 2.89 7.36 12.08
CA ALA A 124 2.87 7.77 13.48
C ALA A 124 3.46 6.69 14.41
N VAL A 125 3.11 5.42 14.18
CA VAL A 125 3.67 4.28 14.93
C VAL A 125 5.17 4.15 14.69
N ARG A 126 5.64 4.30 13.45
CA ARG A 126 7.07 4.34 13.14
C ARG A 126 7.78 5.46 13.91
N CYS A 127 7.24 6.68 13.90
CA CYS A 127 7.81 7.80 14.66
C CYS A 127 7.86 7.51 16.18
N LEU A 128 6.85 6.85 16.73
CA LEU A 128 6.83 6.43 18.13
C LEU A 128 7.93 5.39 18.43
N GLN A 129 8.09 4.38 17.56
CA GLN A 129 9.13 3.34 17.68
C GLN A 129 10.54 3.91 17.56
N GLU A 130 10.74 4.84 16.61
CA GLU A 130 12.01 5.57 16.42
C GLU A 130 12.25 6.63 17.51
N ARG A 131 11.36 6.74 18.52
CA ARG A 131 11.41 7.73 19.61
C ARG A 131 11.45 9.18 19.14
N LYS A 132 10.93 9.47 17.95
CA LYS A 132 10.74 10.83 17.43
C LYS A 132 9.59 11.56 18.12
N VAL A 133 8.65 10.81 18.68
CA VAL A 133 7.52 11.31 19.47
C VAL A 133 7.29 10.43 20.69
N GLU A 134 6.68 10.97 21.74
CA GLU A 134 6.39 10.24 22.98
C GLU A 134 4.97 9.64 23.01
N ARG A 135 4.04 10.20 22.22
CA ARG A 135 2.62 9.84 22.25
C ARG A 135 1.94 10.10 20.91
N ILE A 136 0.96 9.26 20.58
CA ILE A 136 0.08 9.41 19.41
C ILE A 136 -1.30 9.82 19.90
N ILE A 137 -1.86 10.87 19.32
CA ILE A 137 -3.22 11.34 19.62
C ILE A 137 -4.08 11.15 18.38
N LEU A 138 -5.16 10.40 18.51
CA LEU A 138 -6.19 10.27 17.49
C LEU A 138 -7.40 11.09 17.86
N THR A 139 -7.90 11.85 16.90
CA THR A 139 -9.15 12.59 17.04
C THR A 139 -10.03 12.35 15.83
N ARG A 140 -11.34 12.26 16.07
CA ARG A 140 -12.36 12.17 15.04
C ARG A 140 -13.53 13.07 15.45
N PRO A 141 -14.07 13.91 14.55
CA PRO A 141 -15.24 14.70 14.87
C PRO A 141 -16.43 13.78 15.19
N ALA A 142 -17.22 14.16 16.20
CA ALA A 142 -18.33 13.37 16.72
C ALA A 142 -19.53 13.24 15.76
N VAL A 143 -19.43 13.73 14.52
CA VAL A 143 -20.51 13.72 13.53
C VAL A 143 -19.94 13.25 12.19
N GLU A 144 -20.44 12.13 11.66
CA GLU A 144 -20.17 11.70 10.30
C GLU A 144 -21.03 12.49 9.31
N ALA A 145 -20.51 12.71 8.10
CA ALA A 145 -21.20 13.46 7.05
C ALA A 145 -22.47 12.70 6.60
N GLY A 146 -23.61 13.02 7.22
CA GLY A 146 -24.94 12.63 6.73
C GLY A 146 -25.78 11.73 7.64
N GLU A 147 -25.26 11.21 8.75
CA GLU A 147 -26.06 10.42 9.69
C GLU A 147 -26.34 11.21 10.98
N ARG A 148 -27.61 11.29 11.36
CA ARG A 148 -27.99 11.68 12.72
C ARG A 148 -27.39 10.62 13.65
N LEU A 149 -26.57 11.02 14.63
CA LEU A 149 -26.20 10.16 15.75
C LEU A 149 -27.49 9.71 16.46
N GLY A 150 -28.11 8.63 15.99
CA GLY A 150 -28.79 7.72 16.88
C GLY A 150 -27.69 7.10 17.71
N PHE A 151 -27.65 7.44 19.00
CA PHE A 151 -26.72 6.85 19.95
C PHE A 151 -26.69 5.34 19.70
N LEU A 152 -25.56 4.81 19.23
CA LEU A 152 -25.33 3.36 19.22
C LEU A 152 -25.61 2.86 20.65
N PRO A 153 -26.61 1.99 20.88
CA PRO A 153 -26.82 1.38 22.18
C PRO A 153 -25.65 0.42 22.46
N GLY A 154 -25.08 0.49 23.66
CA GLY A 154 -23.87 -0.28 24.02
C GLY A 154 -22.99 0.45 25.03
N ASP A 155 -21.98 -0.24 25.53
CA ASP A 155 -20.96 0.36 26.41
C ASP A 155 -20.07 1.36 25.63
N LEU A 156 -19.28 2.17 26.35
CA LEU A 156 -18.40 3.16 25.73
C LEU A 156 -17.40 2.52 24.74
N GLN A 157 -16.99 1.28 25.02
CA GLN A 157 -16.00 0.55 24.24
C GLN A 157 -16.59 0.10 22.90
N GLN A 158 -17.79 -0.48 22.89
CA GLN A 158 -18.55 -0.87 21.69
C GLN A 158 -18.86 0.32 20.77
N LYS A 159 -19.01 1.52 21.34
CA LYS A 159 -19.17 2.75 20.56
C LYS A 159 -17.86 3.23 19.96
N VAL A 160 -16.72 2.96 20.59
CA VAL A 160 -15.40 3.47 20.19
C VAL A 160 -14.63 2.48 19.30
N ASP A 161 -14.90 1.18 19.45
CA ASP A 161 -14.20 0.07 18.81
C ASP A 161 -14.15 0.15 17.27
N PRO A 162 -15.25 0.50 16.56
CA PRO A 162 -15.21 0.67 15.10
C PRO A 162 -14.24 1.77 14.65
N TYR A 163 -13.98 2.75 15.51
CA TYR A 163 -13.18 3.94 15.19
C TYR A 163 -11.69 3.77 15.52
N LEU A 164 -11.38 2.91 16.49
CA LEU A 164 -10.01 2.57 16.85
C LEU A 164 -9.47 1.39 16.02
N ARG A 165 -10.33 0.63 15.36
CA ARG A 165 -9.94 -0.55 14.58
C ARG A 165 -8.79 -0.31 13.58
N PRO A 166 -8.76 0.76 12.75
CA PRO A 166 -7.61 1.01 11.87
C PRO A 166 -6.29 1.25 12.62
N LEU A 167 -6.37 1.84 13.82
CA LEU A 167 -5.21 2.01 14.68
C LEU A 167 -4.81 0.69 15.33
N TYR A 168 -5.75 -0.07 15.87
CA TYR A 168 -5.47 -1.41 16.38
C TYR A 168 -4.89 -2.32 15.29
N ASP A 169 -5.41 -2.30 14.07
CA ASP A 169 -4.87 -3.09 12.96
C ASP A 169 -3.42 -2.70 12.64
N ALA A 170 -3.10 -1.41 12.65
CA ALA A 170 -1.75 -0.92 12.42
C ALA A 170 -0.80 -1.20 13.60
N LEU A 171 -1.24 -0.97 14.84
CA LEU A 171 -0.47 -1.28 16.05
C LEU A 171 -0.25 -2.79 16.18
N HIS A 172 -1.28 -3.61 15.97
CA HIS A 172 -1.13 -5.06 15.95
C HIS A 172 -0.19 -5.48 14.84
N SER A 173 -0.24 -4.87 13.65
CA SER A 173 0.77 -5.17 12.63
C SER A 173 2.20 -4.86 13.11
N LEU A 174 2.41 -3.94 14.06
CA LEU A 174 3.73 -3.37 14.37
C LEU A 174 4.29 -3.61 15.80
N LEU A 175 3.48 -3.99 16.79
CA LEU A 175 3.82 -3.83 18.22
C LEU A 175 3.56 -5.04 19.15
N SER A 176 3.26 -6.24 18.67
CA SER A 176 3.09 -7.41 19.56
C SER A 176 4.16 -8.48 19.31
N PRO A 177 4.60 -9.19 20.37
CA PRO A 177 5.98 -9.63 20.61
C PRO A 177 6.57 -10.60 19.57
#